data_AF-A0A7K2IW27-F1
#
_entry.id   AF-A0A7K2IW27-F1
#
_cell.length_a   1.000
_cell.length_b   1.000
_cell.length_c   1.000
_cell.angle_alpha   90.00
_cell.angle_beta   90.00
_cell.angle_gamma   90.00
#
_symmetry.space_group_name_H-M   'P 1'
#
loop_
_entity.id
_entity.type
_entity.pdbx_description
1 polymer ?
#
loop_
_entity_poly.entity_id
_entity_poly.type
_entity_poly.pdbx_seq_one_letter_code
_entity_poly.pdbx_strand_id
1 'polypeptide(L)'
;MAKVWMPGAERIDGGTSRTAAGAGAPRAVWTVTGSDPRTRSAREEARRLIREGRTTHLVWNPVSGEIVQLLAATRRGALPLGGTPLERRLLDHGDEGRVCLVVAVVATEPEPFTDGPMVGLDPLLAWLDSWGVSRHWPAGAPGRRNGRRPTRQETTRAWSRGGHFGHDQVPGSVSTAPGHISPERVATGERVIARVPESSPASGEHPEHNSLSQDGHEKRDVDLSNHRRLSESDTTG
;
A
#
# COMPACT_ATOMS: atom_id res chain seq x y z
N MET A 1 21.97 -19.94 -2.68
CA MET A 1 20.87 -20.29 -3.63
C MET A 1 19.61 -19.56 -3.19
N ALA A 2 18.87 -18.93 -4.10
CA ALA A 2 17.64 -18.22 -3.78
C ALA A 2 16.57 -19.18 -3.26
N LYS A 3 15.89 -18.83 -2.16
CA LYS A 3 14.83 -19.66 -1.58
C LYS A 3 13.50 -19.27 -2.23
N VAL A 4 12.80 -20.25 -2.84
CA VAL A 4 11.49 -20.03 -3.48
C VAL A 4 10.45 -19.49 -2.51
N TRP A 5 10.66 -19.74 -1.23
CA TRP A 5 9.92 -19.15 -0.13
C TRP A 5 10.81 -18.20 0.69
N MET A 6 10.33 -17.00 0.97
CA MET A 6 10.95 -16.01 1.81
C MET A 6 11.13 -16.56 3.23
N PRO A 7 12.35 -16.52 3.79
CA PRO A 7 12.57 -16.86 5.20
C PRO A 7 11.76 -15.95 6.13
N GLY A 8 11.14 -16.53 7.15
CA GLY A 8 10.36 -15.79 8.15
C GLY A 8 8.97 -15.34 7.70
N ALA A 9 8.64 -15.45 6.40
CA ALA A 9 7.28 -15.20 5.92
C ALA A 9 6.36 -16.37 6.29
N GLU A 10 5.16 -16.05 6.75
CA GLU A 10 4.09 -17.03 6.83
C GLU A 10 3.74 -17.54 5.44
N ARG A 11 3.37 -18.82 5.32
CA ARG A 11 2.93 -19.40 4.06
C ARG A 11 1.44 -19.72 4.13
N ILE A 12 0.70 -19.22 3.16
CA ILE A 12 -0.69 -19.61 2.89
C ILE A 12 -0.73 -20.04 1.44
N ASP A 13 -1.31 -21.20 1.14
CA ASP A 13 -1.38 -21.66 -0.25
C ASP A 13 -2.30 -20.72 -1.07
N GLY A 14 -1.70 -20.04 -2.05
CA GLY A 14 -2.39 -19.19 -3.01
C GLY A 14 -3.14 -19.96 -4.10
N GLY A 15 -3.06 -21.29 -4.11
CA GLY A 15 -3.73 -22.14 -5.09
C GLY A 15 -2.95 -22.29 -6.40
N THR A 16 -3.61 -22.82 -7.43
CA THR A 16 -2.99 -23.16 -8.71
C THR A 16 -2.45 -21.94 -9.45
N SER A 17 -1.14 -21.96 -9.71
CA SER A 17 -0.44 -20.96 -10.52
C SER A 17 -0.48 -21.32 -12.02
N ARG A 18 -0.55 -20.27 -12.86
CA ARG A 18 -0.84 -20.40 -14.29
C ARG A 18 0.29 -21.00 -15.13
N THR A 19 1.57 -20.86 -14.76
CA THR A 19 2.73 -21.42 -15.50
C THR A 19 4.02 -21.40 -14.65
N ALA A 20 5.08 -22.02 -15.17
CA ALA A 20 6.44 -21.93 -14.62
C ALA A 20 7.16 -20.65 -15.09
N ALA A 21 8.22 -20.27 -14.37
CA ALA A 21 9.09 -19.17 -14.72
C ALA A 21 9.67 -19.24 -16.15
N GLY A 22 9.59 -18.12 -16.87
CA GLY A 22 10.13 -17.93 -18.23
C GLY A 22 11.53 -17.32 -18.25
N ALA A 23 11.92 -16.71 -19.38
CA ALA A 23 13.18 -15.99 -19.55
C ALA A 23 12.99 -14.47 -19.48
N GLY A 24 14.07 -13.71 -19.27
CA GLY A 24 14.08 -12.24 -19.27
C GLY A 24 14.39 -11.63 -17.90
N ALA A 25 14.38 -10.29 -17.86
CA ALA A 25 14.80 -9.54 -16.68
C ALA A 25 13.88 -9.80 -15.46
N PRO A 26 14.44 -10.02 -14.26
CA PRO A 26 13.67 -10.21 -13.03
C PRO A 26 13.04 -8.89 -12.57
N ARG A 27 11.82 -8.96 -12.03
CA ARG A 27 11.03 -7.80 -11.65
C ARG A 27 10.36 -7.96 -10.30
N ALA A 28 10.17 -6.84 -9.61
CA ALA A 28 9.23 -6.69 -8.52
C ALA A 28 8.19 -5.63 -8.88
N VAL A 29 6.91 -5.97 -8.73
CA VAL A 29 5.79 -5.06 -8.96
C VAL A 29 5.10 -4.79 -7.63
N TRP A 30 5.03 -3.51 -7.27
CA TRP A 30 4.41 -3.03 -6.04
C TRP A 30 2.98 -2.59 -6.31
N THR A 31 2.05 -3.07 -5.48
CA THR A 31 0.66 -2.66 -5.47
C THR A 31 0.20 -2.50 -4.02
N VAL A 32 -0.98 -1.92 -3.82
CA VAL A 32 -1.61 -1.86 -2.50
C VAL A 32 -2.89 -2.70 -2.47
N THR A 33 -3.30 -3.14 -1.28
CA THR A 33 -4.53 -3.90 -1.08
C THR A 33 -5.78 -3.02 -1.01
N GLY A 34 -5.61 -1.71 -0.77
CA GLY A 34 -6.70 -0.76 -0.54
C GLY A 34 -7.26 -0.80 0.88
N SER A 35 -6.44 -1.20 1.86
CA SER A 35 -6.84 -1.37 3.26
C SER A 35 -5.89 -0.64 4.20
N ASP A 36 -6.40 -0.16 5.33
CA ASP A 36 -5.60 0.50 6.36
C ASP A 36 -4.72 -0.52 7.11
N PRO A 37 -3.38 -0.35 7.12
CA PRO A 37 -2.46 -1.26 7.81
C PRO A 37 -2.63 -1.30 9.33
N ARG A 38 -3.30 -0.33 9.95
CA ARG A 38 -3.56 -0.34 11.39
C ARG A 38 -4.72 -1.23 11.80
N THR A 39 -5.62 -1.51 10.86
CA THR A 39 -6.84 -2.29 11.12
C THR A 39 -6.86 -3.65 10.43
N ARG A 40 -5.97 -3.88 9.47
CA ARG A 40 -5.93 -5.12 8.66
C ARG A 40 -4.56 -5.77 8.71
N SER A 41 -4.55 -7.07 9.00
CA SER A 41 -3.34 -7.90 8.96
C SER A 41 -2.98 -8.30 7.52
N ALA A 42 -1.71 -8.62 7.28
CA ALA A 42 -1.27 -9.20 6.01
C ALA A 42 -1.95 -10.56 5.76
N ARG A 43 -2.20 -11.33 6.82
CA ARG A 43 -2.93 -12.61 6.76
C ARG A 43 -4.36 -12.47 6.27
N GLU A 44 -5.11 -11.49 6.78
CA GLU A 44 -6.49 -11.25 6.36
C GLU A 44 -6.55 -10.82 4.89
N GLU A 45 -5.65 -9.93 4.48
CA GLU A 45 -5.56 -9.47 3.10
C GLU A 45 -5.10 -10.59 2.15
N ALA A 46 -4.18 -11.44 2.58
CA ALA A 46 -3.77 -12.62 1.84
C ALA A 46 -4.95 -13.56 1.57
N ARG A 47 -5.75 -13.86 2.59
CA ARG A 47 -6.96 -14.68 2.43
C ARG A 47 -8.00 -14.01 1.53
N ARG A 48 -8.14 -12.68 1.60
CA ARG A 48 -9.04 -11.93 0.72
C ARG A 48 -8.61 -12.02 -0.74
N LEU A 49 -7.33 -11.80 -1.03
CA LEU A 49 -6.78 -11.90 -2.39
C LEU A 49 -6.94 -13.31 -2.97
N ILE A 50 -6.80 -14.36 -2.15
CA ILE A 50 -7.09 -15.74 -2.56
C ILE A 50 -8.56 -15.89 -2.98
N ARG A 51 -9.51 -15.44 -2.15
CA ARG A 51 -10.95 -15.53 -2.45
C ARG A 51 -11.34 -14.76 -3.71
N GLU A 52 -10.66 -13.65 -3.99
CA GLU A 52 -10.87 -12.83 -5.18
C GLU A 52 -10.19 -13.41 -6.43
N GLY A 53 -9.40 -14.48 -6.31
CA GLY A 53 -8.60 -15.01 -7.43
C GLY A 53 -7.50 -14.04 -7.89
N ARG A 54 -7.04 -13.14 -7.01
CA ARG A 54 -6.05 -12.08 -7.29
C ARG A 54 -4.74 -12.32 -6.55
N THR A 55 -4.29 -13.58 -6.50
CA THR A 55 -3.12 -13.96 -5.72
C THR A 55 -1.84 -13.28 -6.23
N THR A 56 -1.09 -12.73 -5.29
CA THR A 56 0.24 -12.12 -5.47
C THR A 56 1.32 -13.05 -4.93
N HIS A 57 2.59 -12.67 -4.98
CA HIS A 57 3.65 -13.46 -4.36
C HIS A 57 3.70 -13.20 -2.87
N LEU A 58 3.69 -11.94 -2.48
CA LEU A 58 3.74 -11.48 -1.09
C LEU A 58 2.55 -10.56 -0.78
N VAL A 59 2.12 -10.62 0.48
CA VAL A 59 1.33 -9.60 1.16
C VAL A 59 2.12 -9.12 2.35
N TRP A 60 2.30 -7.81 2.49
CA TRP A 60 3.12 -7.20 3.53
C TRP A 60 2.37 -6.09 4.23
N ASN A 61 2.31 -6.14 5.57
CA ASN A 61 1.83 -5.02 6.37
C ASN A 61 3.04 -4.16 6.81
N PRO A 62 3.16 -2.91 6.34
CA PRO A 62 4.31 -2.05 6.59
C PRO A 62 4.38 -1.48 8.02
N VAL A 63 3.30 -1.61 8.81
CA VAL A 63 3.23 -1.15 10.20
C VAL A 63 3.60 -2.28 11.16
N SER A 64 3.00 -3.46 11.02
CA SER A 64 3.28 -4.61 11.88
C SER A 64 4.54 -5.39 11.48
N GLY A 65 4.96 -5.28 10.21
CA GLY A 65 6.04 -6.08 9.63
C GLY A 65 5.63 -7.51 9.27
N GLU A 66 4.35 -7.85 9.37
CA GLU A 66 3.84 -9.15 8.96
C GLU A 66 3.99 -9.35 7.46
N ILE A 67 4.58 -10.48 7.06
CA ILE A 67 4.75 -10.87 5.66
C ILE A 67 4.15 -12.25 5.46
N VAL A 68 3.23 -12.36 4.52
CA VAL A 68 2.61 -13.60 4.09
C VAL A 68 2.98 -13.85 2.64
N GLN A 69 3.50 -15.04 2.35
CA GLN A 69 3.77 -15.49 1.00
C GLN A 69 2.68 -16.44 0.52
N LEU A 70 2.09 -16.10 -0.62
CA LEU A 70 1.01 -16.87 -1.24
C LEU A 70 1.52 -17.81 -2.34
N LEU A 71 2.59 -17.41 -3.03
CA LEU A 71 3.14 -18.14 -4.17
C LEU A 71 4.66 -18.24 -4.06
N ALA A 72 5.20 -19.40 -4.41
CA ALA A 72 6.64 -19.54 -4.62
C ALA A 72 7.15 -18.55 -5.69
N ALA A 73 8.36 -18.04 -5.53
CA ALA A 73 8.94 -17.03 -6.44
C ALA A 73 8.94 -17.42 -7.93
N THR A 74 8.99 -18.72 -8.23
CA THR A 74 9.02 -19.27 -9.59
C THR A 74 7.64 -19.47 -10.21
N ARG A 75 6.57 -19.14 -9.48
CA ARG A 75 5.17 -19.21 -9.92
C ARG A 75 4.70 -17.86 -10.45
N ARG A 76 3.65 -17.87 -11.26
CA ARG A 76 2.95 -16.67 -11.75
C ARG A 76 1.75 -16.31 -10.89
N GLY A 77 1.60 -15.02 -10.62
CA GLY A 77 0.46 -14.45 -9.91
C GLY A 77 -0.82 -14.53 -10.72
N ALA A 78 -1.97 -14.51 -10.04
CA ALA A 78 -3.27 -14.40 -10.69
C ALA A 78 -3.75 -12.95 -10.82
N LEU A 79 -3.14 -12.02 -10.06
CA LEU A 79 -3.40 -10.58 -10.23
C LEU A 79 -2.98 -10.13 -11.64
N PRO A 80 -3.90 -9.61 -12.47
CA PRO A 80 -3.54 -9.04 -13.76
C PRO A 80 -2.71 -7.77 -13.57
N LEU A 81 -1.58 -7.66 -14.27
CA LEU A 81 -0.70 -6.49 -14.18
C LEU A 81 -0.83 -5.53 -15.36
N GLY A 82 -1.56 -5.95 -16.40
CA GLY A 82 -1.59 -5.28 -17.69
C GLY A 82 -0.99 -6.17 -18.76
N GLY A 83 -1.35 -5.93 -20.02
CA GLY A 83 -0.94 -6.82 -21.09
C GLY A 83 -0.83 -6.16 -22.44
N THR A 84 -0.22 -6.90 -23.36
CA THR A 84 -0.17 -6.54 -24.77
C THR A 84 -0.96 -7.55 -25.59
N PRO A 85 -1.72 -7.09 -26.60
CA PRO A 85 -2.30 -8.00 -27.58
C PRO A 85 -1.19 -8.71 -28.35
N LEU A 86 -1.17 -10.05 -28.31
CA LEU A 86 -0.29 -10.89 -29.11
C LEU A 86 -1.16 -11.94 -29.83
N GLU A 87 -1.27 -11.83 -31.16
CA GLU A 87 -1.82 -12.88 -32.04
C GLU A 87 -3.08 -13.61 -31.48
N ARG A 88 -4.09 -12.84 -31.06
CA ARG A 88 -5.38 -13.30 -30.48
C ARG A 88 -5.38 -13.72 -29.00
N ARG A 89 -4.31 -13.49 -28.24
CA ARG A 89 -4.26 -13.62 -26.77
C ARG A 89 -3.76 -12.34 -26.12
N LEU A 90 -4.24 -12.05 -24.92
CA LEU A 90 -3.66 -11.01 -24.07
C LEU A 90 -2.55 -11.66 -23.25
N LEU A 91 -1.30 -11.30 -23.52
CA LEU A 91 -0.18 -11.71 -22.65
C LEU A 91 -0.13 -10.74 -21.48
N ASP A 92 -0.35 -11.25 -20.26
CA ASP A 92 -0.18 -10.46 -19.04
C ASP A 92 1.32 -10.31 -18.73
N HIS A 93 1.76 -9.09 -18.45
CA HIS A 93 3.16 -8.81 -18.13
C HIS A 93 3.61 -9.47 -16.82
N GLY A 94 2.69 -9.88 -15.94
CA GLY A 94 2.95 -10.76 -14.80
C GLY A 94 3.53 -12.12 -15.17
N ASP A 95 3.37 -12.56 -16.43
CA ASP A 95 3.88 -13.84 -16.93
C ASP A 95 5.32 -13.73 -17.49
N GLU A 96 5.83 -12.51 -17.67
CA GLU A 96 7.15 -12.24 -18.26
C GLU A 96 8.33 -12.31 -17.28
N GLY A 97 9.54 -12.47 -17.83
CA GLY A 97 10.78 -12.44 -17.07
C GLY A 97 11.09 -13.75 -16.36
N ARG A 98 12.33 -13.88 -15.88
CA ARG A 98 12.72 -15.02 -15.04
C ARG A 98 11.88 -15.10 -13.77
N VAL A 99 11.62 -13.95 -13.15
CA VAL A 99 10.59 -13.79 -12.12
C VAL A 99 9.87 -12.47 -12.32
N CYS A 100 8.60 -12.43 -11.97
CA CYS A 100 7.81 -11.21 -11.83
C CYS A 100 7.10 -11.31 -10.48
N LEU A 101 7.71 -10.76 -9.43
CA LEU A 101 7.28 -10.92 -8.05
C LEU A 101 6.36 -9.77 -7.68
N VAL A 102 5.10 -10.06 -7.37
CA VAL A 102 4.11 -9.06 -6.97
C VAL A 102 4.06 -8.95 -5.46
N VAL A 103 4.29 -7.74 -4.95
CA VAL A 103 4.19 -7.39 -3.53
C VAL A 103 2.95 -6.53 -3.33
N ALA A 104 1.93 -7.11 -2.67
CA ALA A 104 0.74 -6.38 -2.24
C ALA A 104 0.98 -5.82 -0.84
N VAL A 105 1.02 -4.49 -0.73
CA VAL A 105 1.20 -3.82 0.56
C VAL A 105 -0.16 -3.52 1.17
N VAL A 106 -0.34 -3.84 2.46
CA VAL A 106 -1.52 -3.40 3.22
C VAL A 106 -1.40 -1.89 3.40
N ALA A 107 -2.04 -1.15 2.49
CA ALA A 107 -2.04 0.30 2.41
C ALA A 107 -3.15 0.76 1.47
N THR A 108 -3.35 2.07 1.37
CA THR A 108 -4.20 2.70 0.36
C THR A 108 -3.35 3.51 -0.62
N GLU A 109 -3.88 3.80 -1.81
CA GLU A 109 -3.14 4.61 -2.80
C GLU A 109 -2.96 6.08 -2.36
N PRO A 110 -3.96 6.73 -1.70
CA PRO A 110 -3.80 8.10 -1.21
C PRO A 110 -2.82 8.26 -0.04
N GLU A 111 -2.52 7.17 0.68
CA GLU A 111 -1.59 7.16 1.81
C GLU A 111 -0.38 6.26 1.48
N PRO A 112 0.65 6.80 0.81
CA PRO A 112 1.82 6.03 0.42
C PRO A 112 2.45 5.33 1.62
N PHE A 113 2.59 4.00 1.56
CA PHE A 113 3.20 3.23 2.65
C PHE A 113 4.63 3.66 2.97
N THR A 114 5.31 4.29 2.00
CA THR A 114 6.63 4.86 2.20
C THR A 114 6.64 6.01 3.17
N ASP A 115 5.52 6.67 3.45
CA ASP A 115 5.47 7.74 4.47
C ASP A 115 5.43 7.16 5.90
N GLY A 116 5.23 5.85 6.03
CA GLY A 116 5.16 5.12 7.29
C GLY A 116 6.48 4.47 7.74
N PRO A 117 6.38 3.56 8.71
CA PRO A 117 7.55 2.95 9.37
C PRO A 117 8.26 1.87 8.54
N MET A 118 7.57 1.25 7.57
CA MET A 118 8.12 0.21 6.68
C MET A 118 8.81 -0.95 7.42
N VAL A 119 8.21 -1.42 8.51
CA VAL A 119 8.72 -2.54 9.30
C VAL A 119 8.81 -3.79 8.43
N GLY A 120 9.95 -4.50 8.47
CA GLY A 120 10.14 -5.73 7.69
C GLY A 120 10.55 -5.53 6.22
N LEU A 121 10.81 -4.30 5.78
CA LEU A 121 11.25 -4.02 4.41
C LEU A 121 12.62 -4.64 4.08
N ASP A 122 13.60 -4.55 4.98
CA ASP A 122 14.97 -5.03 4.72
C ASP A 122 15.04 -6.53 4.36
N PRO A 123 14.45 -7.47 5.15
CA PRO A 123 14.46 -8.88 4.77
C PRO A 123 13.66 -9.15 3.49
N LEU A 124 12.62 -8.36 3.20
CA LEU A 124 11.85 -8.46 1.96
C LEU A 124 12.72 -8.09 0.75
N LEU A 125 13.42 -6.94 0.81
CA LEU A 125 14.34 -6.52 -0.24
C LEU A 125 15.49 -7.51 -0.44
N ALA A 126 16.08 -8.00 0.65
CA ALA A 126 17.14 -9.01 0.56
C ALA A 126 16.66 -10.30 -0.12
N TRP A 127 15.40 -10.69 0.09
CA TRP A 127 14.81 -11.81 -0.62
C TRP A 127 14.62 -11.50 -2.11
N LEU A 128 14.11 -10.32 -2.48
CA LEU A 128 14.00 -9.89 -3.88
C LEU A 128 15.36 -9.84 -4.59
N ASP A 129 16.40 -9.31 -3.92
CA ASP A 129 17.77 -9.27 -4.42
C ASP A 129 18.30 -10.68 -4.72
N SER A 130 17.94 -11.67 -3.89
CA SER A 130 18.35 -13.07 -4.11
C SER A 130 17.78 -13.65 -5.42
N TRP A 131 16.69 -13.08 -5.94
CA TRP A 131 16.11 -13.42 -7.25
C TRP A 131 16.66 -12.56 -8.41
N GLY A 132 17.64 -11.71 -8.12
CA GLY A 132 18.31 -10.82 -9.07
C GLY A 132 17.48 -9.59 -9.43
N VAL A 133 16.43 -9.28 -8.67
CA VAL A 133 15.67 -8.03 -8.87
C VAL A 133 16.58 -6.86 -8.51
N SER A 134 16.90 -6.03 -9.49
CA SER A 134 17.71 -4.82 -9.28
C SER A 134 16.93 -3.78 -8.49
N ARG A 135 17.55 -3.16 -7.48
CA ARG A 135 16.98 -2.08 -6.64
C ARG A 135 16.73 -0.75 -7.37
N HIS A 136 16.90 -0.72 -8.69
CA HIS A 136 16.59 0.43 -9.53
C HIS A 136 15.12 0.47 -9.92
N TRP A 137 14.62 1.68 -10.15
CA TRP A 137 13.29 1.97 -10.68
C TRP A 137 13.39 2.54 -12.10
N PRO A 138 13.41 1.70 -13.15
CA PRO A 138 13.72 2.17 -14.50
C PRO A 138 12.64 3.05 -15.11
N ALA A 139 11.43 3.05 -14.54
CA ALA A 139 10.32 3.92 -14.92
C ALA A 139 10.25 5.22 -14.09
N GLY A 140 11.18 5.43 -13.16
CA GLY A 140 11.13 6.53 -12.19
C GLY A 140 10.10 6.29 -11.08
N ALA A 141 9.70 7.34 -10.36
CA ALA A 141 8.72 7.23 -9.28
C ALA A 141 7.32 6.86 -9.79
N PRO A 142 6.60 5.97 -9.08
CA PRO A 142 5.21 5.64 -9.38
C PRO A 142 4.27 6.74 -8.88
N GLY A 143 3.03 6.71 -9.36
CA GLY A 143 2.07 7.75 -9.06
C GLY A 143 2.44 9.05 -9.77
N ARG A 144 1.65 9.43 -10.76
CA ARG A 144 1.94 10.61 -11.59
C ARG A 144 1.65 11.90 -10.83
N ARG A 145 2.67 12.68 -10.48
CA ARG A 145 2.48 14.10 -10.12
C ARG A 145 2.76 14.97 -11.34
N ASN A 146 1.70 15.51 -11.94
CA ASN A 146 1.72 16.69 -12.81
C ASN A 146 2.73 16.68 -13.98
N GLY A 147 3.09 15.51 -14.50
CA GLY A 147 4.12 15.34 -15.55
C GLY A 147 3.59 14.75 -16.85
N ARG A 148 4.41 14.83 -17.91
CA ARG A 148 4.12 14.22 -19.22
C ARG A 148 3.87 12.72 -19.07
N ARG A 149 2.79 12.23 -19.69
CA ARG A 149 2.54 10.79 -19.83
C ARG A 149 3.68 10.13 -20.64
N PRO A 150 4.39 9.12 -20.11
CA PRO A 150 5.32 8.33 -20.92
C PRO A 150 4.56 7.69 -22.09
N THR A 151 5.21 7.66 -23.24
CA THR A 151 4.73 6.95 -24.41
C THR A 151 4.77 5.44 -24.16
N ARG A 152 3.98 4.68 -24.93
CA ARG A 152 4.00 3.21 -24.86
C ARG A 152 5.42 2.65 -25.05
N GLN A 153 6.18 3.22 -25.99
CA GLN A 153 7.56 2.80 -26.26
C GLN A 153 8.48 3.04 -25.05
N GLU A 154 8.37 4.18 -24.39
CA GLU A 154 9.14 4.49 -23.18
C GLU A 154 8.79 3.53 -22.04
N THR A 155 7.51 3.24 -21.82
CA THR A 155 7.05 2.28 -20.80
C THR A 155 7.58 0.86 -21.10
N THR A 156 7.46 0.38 -22.34
CA THR A 156 7.98 -0.93 -22.74
C THR A 156 9.50 -1.01 -22.61
N ARG A 157 10.23 0.05 -22.99
CA ARG A 157 11.69 0.12 -22.82
C ARG A 157 12.07 0.08 -21.34
N ALA A 158 11.39 0.84 -20.49
CA ALA A 158 11.60 0.79 -19.04
C ALA A 158 11.35 -0.61 -18.48
N TRP A 159 10.21 -1.22 -18.83
CA TRP A 159 9.84 -2.57 -18.42
C TRP A 159 10.89 -3.62 -18.80
N SER A 160 11.46 -3.55 -20.00
CA SER A 160 12.47 -4.51 -20.48
C SER A 160 13.74 -4.58 -19.63
N ARG A 161 14.06 -3.52 -18.86
CA ARG A 161 15.28 -3.44 -18.04
C ARG A 161 15.23 -4.27 -16.75
N GLY A 162 14.05 -4.67 -16.29
CA GLY A 162 13.88 -5.32 -14.99
C GLY A 162 14.05 -4.36 -13.81
N GLY A 163 13.89 -4.85 -12.59
CA GLY A 163 13.93 -4.04 -11.36
C GLY A 163 12.55 -3.80 -10.75
N HIS A 164 12.36 -2.68 -10.06
CA HIS A 164 11.12 -2.34 -9.37
C HIS A 164 10.20 -1.46 -10.22
N PHE A 165 8.90 -1.71 -10.11
CA PHE A 165 7.85 -0.97 -10.78
C PHE A 165 6.63 -0.82 -9.86
N GLY A 166 5.93 0.29 -9.96
CA GLY A 166 4.54 0.37 -9.53
C GLY A 166 3.63 -0.38 -10.49
N HIS A 167 2.49 -0.87 -10.01
CA HIS A 167 1.50 -1.51 -10.87
C HIS A 167 1.01 -0.54 -11.98
N ASP A 168 0.91 0.75 -11.70
CA ASP A 168 0.61 1.83 -12.65
C ASP A 168 1.67 2.03 -13.75
N GLN A 169 2.88 1.51 -13.55
CA GLN A 169 4.00 1.63 -14.49
C GLN A 169 4.15 0.39 -15.41
N VAL A 170 3.39 -0.69 -15.15
CA VAL A 170 3.41 -1.86 -16.02
C VAL A 170 2.75 -1.51 -17.36
N PRO A 171 3.33 -1.90 -18.52
CA PRO A 171 2.74 -1.57 -19.80
C PRO A 171 1.30 -2.10 -19.92
N GLY A 172 0.38 -1.29 -20.42
CA GLY A 172 -1.03 -1.70 -20.54
C GLY A 172 -1.79 -1.82 -19.21
N SER A 173 -1.17 -1.46 -18.08
CA SER A 173 -1.85 -1.38 -16.79
C SER A 173 -2.93 -0.30 -16.78
N VAL A 174 -4.02 -0.60 -16.08
CA VAL A 174 -5.11 0.32 -15.75
C VAL A 174 -5.12 0.69 -14.26
N SER A 175 -4.15 0.19 -13.48
CA SER A 175 -4.05 0.47 -12.05
C SER A 175 -3.45 1.86 -11.80
N THR A 176 -3.86 2.46 -10.69
CA THR A 176 -3.25 3.67 -10.10
C THR A 176 -2.35 3.34 -8.91
N ALA A 177 -2.34 2.09 -8.45
CA ALA A 177 -1.49 1.60 -7.39
C ALA A 177 0.00 1.55 -7.82
N PRO A 178 0.93 1.75 -6.89
CA PRO A 178 0.75 1.91 -5.44
C PRO A 178 0.49 3.34 -4.97
N GLY A 179 0.23 4.28 -5.88
CA GLY A 179 0.21 5.72 -5.55
C GLY A 179 1.63 6.32 -5.48
N HIS A 180 1.77 7.44 -4.79
CA HIS A 180 3.00 8.25 -4.77
C HIS A 180 4.07 7.76 -3.78
N ILE A 181 4.48 6.50 -3.89
CA ILE A 181 5.53 5.97 -3.02
C ILE A 181 6.91 6.51 -3.42
N SER A 182 7.85 6.61 -2.46
CA SER A 182 9.24 7.00 -2.72
C SER A 182 10.09 5.79 -3.15
N PRO A 183 10.59 5.72 -4.41
CA PRO A 183 11.51 4.67 -4.84
C PRO A 183 12.80 4.62 -4.03
N GLU A 184 13.29 5.78 -3.62
CA GLU A 184 14.54 5.92 -2.88
C GLU A 184 14.39 5.24 -1.52
N ARG A 185 13.33 5.54 -0.77
CA ARG A 185 13.05 4.88 0.52
C ARG A 185 12.83 3.37 0.39
N VAL A 186 12.21 2.91 -0.71
CA VAL A 186 12.09 1.47 -0.99
C VAL A 186 13.45 0.85 -1.33
N ALA A 187 14.35 1.56 -2.00
CA ALA A 187 15.66 1.02 -2.38
C ALA A 187 16.66 1.00 -1.20
N THR A 188 16.63 2.05 -0.38
CA THR A 188 17.54 2.24 0.77
C THR A 188 17.07 1.51 2.02
N GLY A 189 15.76 1.28 2.17
CA GLY A 189 15.18 0.75 3.40
C GLY A 189 15.06 1.79 4.51
N GLU A 190 15.16 3.09 4.20
CA GLU A 190 15.17 4.14 5.21
C GLU A 190 13.83 4.25 5.97
N ARG A 191 13.90 3.98 7.28
CA ARG A 191 12.75 3.99 8.18
C ARG A 191 12.52 5.38 8.75
N VAL A 192 11.27 5.85 8.70
CA VAL A 192 10.87 6.99 9.53
C VAL A 192 10.59 6.45 10.92
N ILE A 193 11.42 6.86 11.87
CA ILE A 193 11.11 6.70 13.29
C ILE A 193 9.96 7.65 13.58
N ALA A 194 8.76 7.11 13.79
CA ALA A 194 7.65 7.91 14.26
C ALA A 194 8.07 8.60 15.57
N ARG A 195 8.09 9.94 15.59
CA ARG A 195 8.17 10.67 16.86
C ARG A 195 6.91 10.33 17.63
N VAL A 196 7.06 9.63 18.74
CA VAL A 196 6.01 9.53 19.76
C VAL A 196 5.70 10.97 20.19
N PRO A 197 4.45 11.46 20.11
CA PRO A 197 4.10 12.69 20.78
C PRO A 197 4.32 12.43 22.27
N GLU A 198 5.32 13.08 22.88
CA GLU A 198 5.43 13.09 24.34
C GLU A 198 4.10 13.59 24.88
N SER A 199 3.37 12.71 25.54
CA SER A 199 2.28 13.12 26.42
C SER A 199 2.89 14.04 27.46
N SER A 200 2.63 15.34 27.34
CA SER A 200 2.90 16.30 28.42
C SER A 200 2.44 15.69 29.73
N PRO A 201 3.28 15.65 30.77
CA PRO A 201 2.85 15.15 32.06
C PRO A 201 1.70 16.04 32.55
N ALA A 202 0.58 15.38 32.82
CA ALA A 202 -0.52 15.97 33.55
C ALA A 202 0.00 16.42 34.91
N SER A 203 0.09 17.74 35.10
CA SER A 203 0.30 18.33 36.43
C SER A 203 -0.99 18.21 37.24
N GLY A 204 -1.15 17.11 37.96
CA GLY A 204 -1.76 17.14 39.30
C GLY A 204 -0.65 17.42 40.32
N GLU A 205 -0.82 18.07 41.47
CA GLU A 205 -1.99 18.25 42.32
C GLU A 205 -1.72 19.36 43.38
N HIS A 206 -2.79 20.07 43.79
CA HIS A 206 -3.18 20.53 45.14
C HIS A 206 -2.33 21.58 45.94
N PRO A 207 -2.90 22.35 46.91
CA PRO A 207 -4.03 21.98 47.77
C PRO A 207 -5.11 23.04 48.09
N GLU A 208 -6.06 22.51 48.85
CA GLU A 208 -7.25 23.08 49.49
C GLU A 208 -7.09 24.46 50.13
N HIS A 209 -8.12 25.30 49.99
CA HIS A 209 -8.44 26.34 50.97
C HIS A 209 -9.95 26.34 51.22
N ASN A 210 -10.31 25.91 52.43
CA ASN A 210 -11.63 26.03 53.02
C ASN A 210 -11.68 27.36 53.80
N SER A 211 -12.68 28.22 53.56
CA SER A 211 -13.32 29.11 54.56
C SER A 211 -14.41 30.00 53.93
N LEU A 212 -15.66 29.60 54.19
CA LEU A 212 -16.76 30.36 54.82
C LEU A 212 -17.15 31.79 54.37
N SER A 213 -18.49 31.93 54.23
CA SER A 213 -19.34 33.13 54.41
C SER A 213 -19.42 34.11 53.22
N GLN A 214 -20.54 34.72 52.85
CA GLN A 214 -21.93 34.77 53.33
C GLN A 214 -22.80 35.45 52.24
N ASP A 215 -24.12 35.19 52.30
CA ASP A 215 -25.23 36.09 51.95
C ASP A 215 -25.44 36.64 50.52
N GLY A 216 -26.61 36.27 49.98
CA GLY A 216 -27.68 37.27 49.78
C GLY A 216 -28.00 37.73 48.35
N HIS A 217 -29.31 37.75 48.06
CA HIS A 217 -30.01 38.45 46.97
C HIS A 217 -29.84 37.92 45.53
N GLU A 218 -30.77 38.05 44.61
CA GLU A 218 -32.23 38.20 44.56
C GLU A 218 -32.58 38.05 43.06
N LYS A 219 -33.77 37.53 42.78
CA LYS A 219 -34.49 37.39 41.51
C LYS A 219 -34.07 38.31 40.34
N ARG A 220 -34.14 37.79 39.11
CA ARG A 220 -35.09 38.26 38.06
C ARG A 220 -35.03 37.42 36.78
N ASP A 221 -36.24 37.15 36.27
CA ASP A 221 -36.58 36.65 34.94
C ASP A 221 -35.98 37.51 33.83
N VAL A 222 -35.57 36.88 32.71
CA VAL A 222 -35.84 37.40 31.36
C VAL A 222 -36.02 36.23 30.39
N ASP A 223 -37.24 36.18 29.86
CA ASP A 223 -37.74 35.46 28.71
C ASP A 223 -37.06 35.94 27.40
N LEU A 224 -36.62 35.02 26.55
CA LEU A 224 -36.28 35.31 25.16
C LEU A 224 -36.77 34.17 24.25
N SER A 225 -38.06 34.24 23.94
CA SER A 225 -38.61 33.79 22.67
C SER A 225 -38.10 34.68 21.53
N ASN A 226 -37.51 34.13 20.46
CA ASN A 226 -37.71 34.67 19.10
C ASN A 226 -37.17 33.81 17.93
N HIS A 227 -38.13 33.42 17.08
CA HIS A 227 -38.21 33.61 15.62
C HIS A 227 -37.09 33.17 14.64
N ARG A 228 -37.47 32.24 13.73
CA ARG A 228 -37.61 32.35 12.24
C ARG A 228 -37.41 30.95 11.62
N ARG A 229 -38.36 30.30 10.94
CA ARG A 229 -39.15 30.59 9.70
C ARG A 229 -38.31 30.54 8.41
N LEU A 230 -38.89 29.83 7.42
CA LEU A 230 -38.60 29.75 5.97
C LEU A 230 -37.65 28.60 5.58
N SER A 231 -37.88 27.81 4.54
CA SER A 231 -38.99 27.66 3.57
C SER A 231 -38.57 26.51 2.64
N GLU A 232 -39.40 25.46 2.53
CA GLU A 232 -39.27 24.49 1.43
C GLU A 232 -40.20 24.89 0.29
N SER A 233 -39.58 25.11 -0.86
CA SER A 233 -40.14 25.25 -2.20
C SER A 233 -39.03 24.79 -3.14
N ASP A 234 -39.22 24.14 -4.26
CA ASP A 234 -40.32 23.44 -4.92
C ASP A 234 -39.64 22.92 -6.22
N THR A 235 -40.32 22.08 -6.99
CA THR A 235 -40.03 21.77 -8.43
C THR A 235 -38.79 20.89 -8.69
N THR A 236 -38.83 19.91 -9.59
CA THR A 236 -39.23 20.03 -11.00
C THR A 236 -39.81 18.75 -11.58
N GLY A 237 -40.88 18.90 -12.37
CA GLY A 237 -41.18 18.04 -13.51
C GLY A 237 -40.40 18.46 -14.76
#